data_AF-A0A7S4MMN4-F1
#
_entry.id   AF-A0A7S4MMN4-F1
#
_cell.length_a   1.000
_cell.length_b   1.000
_cell.length_c   1.000
_cell.angle_alpha   90.00
_cell.angle_beta   90.00
_cell.angle_gamma   90.00
#
_symmetry.space_group_name_H-M   'P 1'
#
loop_
_entity.id
_entity.type
_entity.pdbx_description
1 polymer ?
#
loop_
_entity_poly.entity_id
_entity_poly.type
_entity_poly.pdbx_seq_one_letter_code
_entity_poly.pdbx_strand_id
1 'polypeptide(L)'
;IASEKVPEDIVKIVDKRKASGDFGLAIAQFQGKQIQLYNAIRSNNRNEVSRILKKDKSLAKRKGPLECSILHVAAFFGHEDIVQYLADKHKFLLNTLDAQQLTPLLVAAKEVRLRACECLIKNKADPNASDPVRFW
;
A
#
# COMPACT_ATOMS: atom_id res chain seq x y z
N ILE A 1 -20.11 19.87 -6.33
CA ILE A 1 -19.70 18.48 -5.99
C ILE A 1 -18.61 18.07 -6.97
N ALA A 2 -17.34 18.26 -6.59
CA ALA A 2 -16.21 17.97 -7.47
C ALA A 2 -16.11 16.46 -7.66
N SER A 3 -16.52 15.96 -8.83
CA SER A 3 -16.15 14.62 -9.28
C SER A 3 -14.64 14.66 -9.54
N GLU A 4 -13.87 14.24 -8.55
CA GLU A 4 -12.45 13.94 -8.69
C GLU A 4 -12.35 12.90 -9.81
N LYS A 5 -12.09 13.36 -11.05
CA LYS A 5 -11.84 12.49 -12.19
C LYS A 5 -10.63 11.64 -11.80
N VAL A 6 -10.87 10.38 -11.48
CA VAL A 6 -9.81 9.37 -11.38
C VAL A 6 -9.00 9.49 -12.68
N PRO A 7 -7.67 9.72 -12.63
CA PRO A 7 -6.87 9.81 -13.83
C PRO A 7 -7.13 8.56 -14.67
N GLU A 8 -7.45 8.72 -15.96
CA GLU A 8 -7.83 7.60 -16.83
C GLU A 8 -6.77 6.49 -16.84
N ASP A 9 -5.51 6.85 -16.60
CA ASP A 9 -4.39 5.92 -16.45
C ASP A 9 -4.55 5.01 -15.22
N ILE A 10 -5.07 5.52 -14.11
CA ILE A 10 -5.40 4.74 -12.91
C ILE A 10 -6.62 3.86 -13.15
N VAL A 11 -7.65 4.36 -13.85
CA VAL A 11 -8.83 3.55 -14.19
C VAL A 11 -8.45 2.36 -15.07
N LYS A 12 -7.61 2.58 -16.10
CA LYS A 12 -7.11 1.52 -16.99
C LYS A 12 -6.32 0.43 -16.25
N ILE A 13 -5.63 0.80 -15.17
CA ILE A 13 -4.90 -0.12 -14.30
C ILE A 13 -5.87 -1.02 -13.50
N VAL A 14 -7.01 -0.46 -13.04
CA VAL A 14 -8.02 -1.14 -12.22
C VAL A 14 -8.94 -2.03 -13.06
N ASP A 15 -9.39 -1.55 -14.23
CA ASP A 15 -10.42 -2.21 -15.06
C ASP A 15 -9.99 -3.60 -15.60
N LYS A 16 -8.69 -3.87 -15.67
CA LYS A 16 -8.17 -5.16 -16.14
C LYS A 16 -8.17 -6.26 -15.07
N ARG A 17 -8.49 -5.97 -13.80
CA ARG A 17 -8.19 -6.86 -12.67
C ARG A 17 -9.48 -7.28 -11.96
N LYS A 18 -10.04 -8.42 -12.37
CA LYS A 18 -11.15 -9.08 -11.66
C LYS A 18 -10.69 -9.40 -10.24
N ALA A 19 -11.36 -8.81 -9.25
CA ALA A 19 -11.01 -8.91 -7.84
C ALA A 19 -11.14 -10.35 -7.34
N SER A 20 -10.03 -10.94 -6.89
CA SER A 20 -10.06 -12.18 -6.12
C SER A 20 -9.14 -12.07 -4.91
N GLY A 21 -9.65 -11.53 -3.80
CA GLY A 21 -9.04 -11.78 -2.49
C GLY A 21 -9.27 -10.68 -1.47
N ASP A 22 -9.84 -11.10 -0.34
CA ASP A 22 -10.20 -10.35 0.86
C ASP A 22 -9.02 -9.71 1.58
N PHE A 23 -8.54 -8.56 1.08
CA PHE A 23 -7.59 -7.73 1.83
C PHE A 23 -8.14 -7.35 3.21
N GLY A 24 -9.47 -7.24 3.34
CA GLY A 24 -10.19 -6.97 4.59
C GLY A 24 -10.17 -8.10 5.63
N LEU A 25 -9.99 -9.37 5.25
CA LEU A 25 -9.88 -10.48 6.22
C LEU A 25 -8.44 -10.67 6.71
N ALA A 26 -7.44 -10.38 5.88
CA ALA A 26 -6.03 -10.57 6.23
C ALA A 26 -5.52 -9.64 7.33
N ILE A 27 -6.13 -8.46 7.48
CA ILE A 27 -5.74 -7.50 8.53
C ILE A 27 -6.04 -8.01 9.95
N ALA A 28 -6.85 -9.06 10.11
CA ALA A 28 -7.15 -9.65 11.41
C ALA A 28 -6.06 -10.63 11.91
N GLN A 29 -5.07 -10.98 11.08
CA GLN A 29 -4.09 -12.04 11.38
C GLN A 29 -2.71 -11.53 11.87
N PHE A 30 -2.51 -10.22 12.04
CA PHE A 30 -1.23 -9.70 12.51
C PHE A 30 -0.96 -10.13 13.96
N GLN A 31 0.25 -10.63 14.26
CA GLN A 31 0.67 -10.99 15.62
C GLN A 31 1.81 -10.09 16.13
N GLY A 32 1.88 -9.89 17.45
CA GLY A 32 3.01 -9.25 18.13
C GLY A 32 3.25 -7.75 17.81
N LYS A 33 4.50 -7.29 17.78
CA LYS A 33 4.85 -5.87 17.54
C LYS A 33 4.39 -5.34 16.17
N GLN A 34 4.17 -6.24 15.20
CA GLN A 34 3.63 -5.87 13.90
C GLN A 34 2.21 -5.33 14.02
N ILE A 35 1.32 -5.96 14.81
CA ILE A 35 -0.07 -5.51 14.93
C ILE A 35 -0.16 -4.07 15.45
N GLN A 36 0.76 -3.63 16.32
CA GLN A 36 0.81 -2.25 16.80
C GLN A 36 1.11 -1.27 15.66
N LEU A 37 2.06 -1.60 14.80
CA LEU A 37 2.40 -0.80 13.63
C LEU A 37 1.23 -0.73 12.64
N TYR A 38 0.59 -1.86 12.36
CA TYR A 38 -0.56 -1.91 11.45
C TYR A 38 -1.79 -1.19 12.02
N ASN A 39 -2.06 -1.30 13.32
CA ASN A 39 -3.12 -0.53 13.97
C ASN A 39 -2.85 0.97 13.93
N ALA A 40 -1.59 1.40 14.09
CA ALA A 40 -1.21 2.80 13.96
C ALA A 40 -1.46 3.32 12.53
N ILE A 41 -1.17 2.51 11.50
CA ILE A 41 -1.50 2.84 10.11
C ILE A 41 -3.03 2.90 9.94
N ARG A 42 -3.75 1.86 10.37
CA ARG A 42 -5.22 1.78 10.26
C ARG A 42 -5.90 3.01 10.89
N SER A 43 -5.45 3.45 12.05
CA SER A 43 -5.98 4.63 12.76
C SER A 43 -5.43 5.97 12.25
N ASN A 44 -4.74 5.99 11.11
CA ASN A 44 -4.11 7.17 10.51
C ASN A 44 -3.16 7.94 11.47
N ASN A 45 -2.45 7.23 12.34
CA ASN A 45 -1.55 7.85 13.31
C ASN A 45 -0.09 7.83 12.83
N ARG A 46 0.26 8.78 11.96
CA ARG A 46 1.62 8.94 11.41
C ARG A 46 2.70 9.07 12.49
N ASN A 47 2.40 9.78 13.58
CA ASN A 47 3.37 9.98 14.67
C ASN A 47 3.74 8.66 15.34
N GLU A 48 2.75 7.83 15.60
CA GLU A 48 2.95 6.50 16.18
C GLU A 48 3.69 5.56 15.22
N VAL A 49 3.34 5.57 13.93
CA VAL A 49 4.08 4.86 12.87
C VAL A 49 5.55 5.27 12.89
N SER A 50 5.84 6.57 12.93
CA SER A 50 7.21 7.08 12.98
C SER A 50 7.96 6.66 14.25
N ARG A 51 7.27 6.63 15.40
CA ARG A 51 7.84 6.25 16.70
C ARG A 51 8.21 4.77 16.73
N ILE A 52 7.33 3.90 16.24
CA ILE A 52 7.56 2.45 16.16
C ILE A 52 8.71 2.15 15.21
N LEU A 53 8.72 2.73 14.00
CA LEU A 53 9.77 2.50 13.01
C LEU A 53 11.13 3.10 13.41
N LYS A 54 11.15 4.18 14.20
CA LYS A 54 12.39 4.71 14.79
C LYS A 54 13.00 3.74 15.80
N LYS A 55 12.16 3.10 16.63
CA LYS A 55 12.60 2.11 17.64
C LYS A 55 13.05 0.80 17.00
N ASP A 56 12.33 0.34 15.97
CA ASP A 56 12.66 -0.90 15.27
C ASP A 56 12.43 -0.75 13.76
N LYS A 57 13.51 -0.41 13.05
CA LYS A 57 13.50 -0.25 11.59
C LYS A 57 13.30 -1.59 10.85
N SER A 58 13.54 -2.73 11.51
CA SER A 58 13.35 -4.05 10.89
C SER A 58 11.88 -4.32 10.56
N LEU A 59 10.95 -3.69 11.29
CA LEU A 59 9.52 -3.84 11.08
C LEU A 59 9.07 -3.35 9.70
N ALA A 60 9.72 -2.35 9.12
CA ALA A 60 9.40 -1.86 7.78
C ALA A 60 9.69 -2.89 6.68
N LYS A 61 10.67 -3.78 6.90
CA LYS A 61 11.06 -4.82 5.92
C LYS A 61 10.22 -6.08 6.06
N ARG A 62 9.61 -6.31 7.22
CA ARG A 62 8.81 -7.51 7.44
C ARG A 62 7.49 -7.37 6.71
N LYS A 63 7.17 -8.38 5.92
CA LYS A 63 5.84 -8.54 5.33
C LYS A 63 4.90 -9.11 6.39
N GLY A 64 3.64 -8.69 6.34
CA GLY A 64 2.57 -9.24 7.16
C GLY A 64 1.88 -10.43 6.48
N PRO A 65 0.68 -10.81 6.95
CA PRO A 65 -0.20 -11.72 6.23
C PRO A 65 -0.43 -11.25 4.79
N LEU A 66 -0.62 -12.20 3.88
CA LEU A 66 -0.68 -11.97 2.42
C LEU A 66 0.54 -11.23 1.85
N GLU A 67 1.71 -11.37 2.47
CA GLU A 67 2.93 -10.70 2.03
C GLU A 67 2.83 -9.16 1.98
N CYS A 68 1.82 -8.59 2.65
CA CYS A 68 1.54 -7.16 2.62
C CYS A 68 2.59 -6.37 3.41
N SER A 69 3.25 -5.45 2.71
CA SER A 69 4.10 -4.45 3.35
C SER A 69 3.25 -3.33 3.99
N ILE A 70 3.86 -2.57 4.90
CA ILE A 70 3.20 -1.41 5.53
C ILE A 70 2.75 -0.35 4.51
N LEU A 71 3.38 -0.28 3.33
CA LEU A 71 2.99 0.63 2.28
C LEU A 71 1.73 0.15 1.55
N HIS A 72 1.54 -1.16 1.37
CA HIS A 72 0.27 -1.71 0.85
C HIS A 72 -0.90 -1.36 1.76
N VAL A 73 -0.71 -1.48 3.08
CA VAL A 73 -1.76 -1.18 4.05
C VAL A 73 -2.09 0.31 4.08
N ALA A 74 -1.07 1.19 4.07
CA ALA A 74 -1.29 2.63 4.00
C ALA A 74 -1.99 3.05 2.69
N ALA A 75 -1.60 2.42 1.57
CA ALA A 75 -2.19 2.61 0.25
C ALA A 75 -3.66 2.15 0.20
N PHE A 76 -3.98 1.00 0.79
CA PHE A 76 -5.34 0.46 0.89
C PHE A 76 -6.28 1.41 1.63
N PHE A 77 -5.86 1.92 2.79
CA PHE A 77 -6.65 2.88 3.55
C PHE A 77 -6.65 4.29 2.94
N GLY A 78 -5.71 4.60 2.04
CA GLY A 78 -5.59 5.92 1.41
C GLY A 78 -5.02 7.00 2.32
N HIS A 79 -4.25 6.61 3.35
CA HIS A 79 -3.67 7.54 4.31
C HIS A 79 -2.46 8.27 3.72
N GLU A 80 -2.74 9.32 2.95
CA GLU A 80 -1.77 10.11 2.17
C GLU A 80 -0.51 10.48 2.97
N ASP A 81 -0.66 11.04 4.17
CA ASP A 81 0.46 11.45 5.03
C ASP A 81 1.39 10.27 5.40
N ILE A 82 0.79 9.10 5.64
CA ILE A 82 1.53 7.88 5.98
C ILE A 82 2.18 7.31 4.73
N VAL A 83 1.45 7.27 3.61
CA VAL A 83 1.97 6.83 2.31
C VAL A 83 3.19 7.66 1.92
N GLN A 84 3.09 8.98 1.98
CA GLN A 84 4.18 9.91 1.69
C GLN A 84 5.37 9.68 2.63
N TYR A 85 5.11 9.60 3.94
CA TYR A 85 6.17 9.35 4.93
C TYR A 85 6.90 8.02 4.68
N LEU A 86 6.17 6.95 4.39
CA LEU A 86 6.73 5.63 4.13
C LEU A 86 7.46 5.59 2.78
N ALA A 87 6.90 6.21 1.74
CA ALA A 87 7.53 6.31 0.43
C ALA A 87 8.87 7.06 0.49
N ASP A 88 8.93 8.18 1.22
CA ASP A 88 10.15 8.97 1.38
C ASP A 88 11.23 8.23 2.16
N LYS A 89 10.86 7.57 3.26
CA LYS A 89 11.81 6.91 4.18
C LYS A 89 12.16 5.48 3.79
N HIS A 90 11.29 4.81 3.05
CA HIS A 90 11.38 3.38 2.73
C HIS A 90 11.08 3.14 1.25
N LYS A 91 11.83 3.80 0.36
CA LYS A 91 11.69 3.68 -1.11
C LYS A 91 11.68 2.25 -1.64
N PHE A 92 12.35 1.31 -0.96
CA PHE A 92 12.34 -0.10 -1.31
C PHE A 92 10.94 -0.75 -1.25
N LEU A 93 9.97 -0.11 -0.58
CA LEU A 93 8.58 -0.57 -0.49
C LEU A 93 7.72 -0.21 -1.71
N LEU A 94 8.14 0.77 -2.52
CA LEU A 94 7.31 1.34 -3.61
C LEU A 94 6.87 0.29 -4.63
N ASN A 95 7.74 -0.69 -4.90
CA ASN A 95 7.52 -1.77 -5.87
C ASN A 95 7.49 -3.14 -5.20
N THR A 96 7.28 -3.21 -3.87
CA THR A 96 7.11 -4.52 -3.22
C THR A 96 5.85 -5.18 -3.71
N LEU A 97 5.89 -6.49 -3.91
CA LEU A 97 4.72 -7.27 -4.28
C LEU A 97 4.09 -7.91 -3.05
N ASP A 98 2.77 -7.85 -2.95
CA ASP A 98 1.98 -8.66 -2.03
C ASP A 98 1.76 -10.09 -2.57
N ALA A 99 0.99 -10.91 -1.85
CA ALA A 99 0.70 -12.29 -2.24
C ALA A 99 -0.12 -12.39 -3.53
N GLN A 100 -0.81 -11.32 -3.92
CA GLN A 100 -1.54 -11.20 -5.18
C GLN A 100 -0.67 -10.62 -6.30
N GLN A 101 0.63 -10.44 -6.07
CA GLN A 101 1.56 -9.78 -6.99
C GLN A 101 1.14 -8.34 -7.34
N LEU A 102 0.43 -7.68 -6.42
CA LEU A 102 0.07 -6.27 -6.52
C LEU A 102 1.17 -5.42 -5.87
N THR A 103 1.46 -4.26 -6.46
CA THR A 103 2.27 -3.23 -5.80
C THR A 103 1.37 -2.32 -4.95
N PRO A 104 1.92 -1.52 -4.01
CA PRO A 104 1.13 -0.57 -3.24
C PRO A 104 0.35 0.42 -4.10
N LEU A 105 0.89 0.81 -5.27
CA LEU A 105 0.17 1.68 -6.20
C LEU A 105 -1.10 1.03 -6.74
N LEU A 106 -1.03 -0.26 -7.05
CA LEU A 106 -2.16 -1.02 -7.59
C LEU A 106 -3.23 -1.27 -6.54
N VAL A 107 -2.80 -1.48 -5.29
CA VAL A 107 -3.73 -1.55 -4.16
C VAL A 107 -4.43 -0.21 -3.97
N ALA A 108 -3.71 0.92 -3.97
CA ALA A 108 -4.32 2.24 -3.90
C ALA A 108 -5.28 2.50 -5.08
N ALA A 109 -4.89 2.09 -6.30
CA ALA A 109 -5.71 2.23 -7.49
C ALA A 109 -7.00 1.42 -7.37
N LYS A 110 -6.89 0.14 -6.98
CA LYS A 110 -8.03 -0.78 -6.78
C LYS A 110 -9.04 -0.26 -5.76
N GLU A 111 -8.55 0.35 -4.68
CA GLU A 111 -9.38 0.96 -3.63
C GLU A 111 -9.78 2.41 -3.92
N VAL A 112 -9.50 2.91 -5.14
CA VAL A 112 -9.83 4.27 -5.62
C VAL A 112 -9.25 5.38 -4.71
N ARG A 113 -8.05 5.15 -4.18
CA ARG A 113 -7.33 6.10 -3.33
C ARG A 113 -6.44 7.02 -4.16
N LEU A 114 -7.06 8.00 -4.81
CA LEU A 114 -6.38 8.89 -5.78
C LEU A 114 -5.16 9.60 -5.20
N ARG A 115 -5.30 10.23 -4.03
CA ARG A 115 -4.20 10.95 -3.39
C ARG A 115 -3.03 10.04 -3.03
N ALA A 116 -3.32 8.82 -2.57
CA ALA A 116 -2.28 7.82 -2.32
C ALA A 116 -1.60 7.40 -3.62
N CYS A 117 -2.34 7.24 -4.73
CA CYS A 117 -1.76 6.97 -6.04
C CYS A 117 -0.83 8.09 -6.49
N GLU A 118 -1.28 9.35 -6.39
CA GLU A 118 -0.47 10.52 -6.73
C GLU A 118 0.81 10.59 -5.90
N CYS A 119 0.73 10.37 -4.58
CA CYS A 119 1.90 10.31 -3.71
C CYS A 119 2.89 9.22 -4.15
N LEU A 120 2.39 8.03 -4.47
CA LEU A 120 3.24 6.92 -4.91
C LEU A 120 3.90 7.22 -6.26
N ILE A 121 3.16 7.78 -7.21
CA ILE A 121 3.70 8.18 -8.53
C ILE A 121 4.74 9.30 -8.38
N LYS A 122 4.47 10.33 -7.56
CA LYS A 122 5.42 11.39 -7.24
C LYS A 122 6.72 10.84 -6.64
N ASN A 123 6.62 9.74 -5.90
CA ASN A 123 7.76 9.03 -5.31
C ASN A 123 8.45 8.04 -6.26
N LYS A 124 8.11 8.04 -7.55
CA LYS A 124 8.65 7.14 -8.59
C LYS A 124 8.29 5.66 -8.36
N ALA A 125 7.11 5.39 -7.79
CA ALA A 125 6.54 4.04 -7.87
C ALA A 125 6.32 3.69 -9.35
N ASP A 126 6.71 2.47 -9.73
CA ASP A 126 6.57 2.03 -11.10
C ASP A 126 5.12 1.52 -11.31
N PRO A 127 4.33 2.16 -12.19
CA PRO A 127 2.96 1.74 -12.46
C PRO A 127 2.85 0.40 -13.17
N ASN A 128 3.95 -0.08 -13.76
CA ASN A 128 4.05 -1.36 -14.43
C ASN A 128 4.79 -2.41 -13.60
N ALA A 129 5.22 -2.11 -12.37
CA ALA A 129 6.00 -3.04 -11.55
C ALA A 129 5.23 -4.28 -11.06
N SER A 130 3.96 -4.43 -11.45
CA SER A 130 3.21 -5.67 -11.26
C SER A 130 3.02 -6.37 -12.58
N ASP A 131 3.19 -7.68 -12.49
CA ASP A 131 2.88 -8.67 -13.50
C ASP A 131 3.96 -8.87 -14.58
N PRO A 132 4.99 -9.72 -14.30
CA PRO A 132 5.50 -10.58 -15.34
C PRO A 132 4.43 -11.64 -15.61
N VAL A 133 3.48 -11.30 -16.48
CA VAL A 133 2.73 -12.21 -17.32
C VAL A 133 2.74 -13.68 -16.85
N ARG A 134 1.75 -14.10 -16.07
CA ARG A 134 1.41 -15.54 -16.03
C ARG A 134 0.57 -15.88 -17.26
N PHE A 135 1.18 -15.82 -18.44
CA PHE A 135 0.76 -16.62 -19.59
C PHE A 135 1.34 -18.01 -19.38
N TRP A 136 0.51 -19.00 -19.06
CA TRP A 136 0.41 -20.33 -19.70
C TRP A 136 -0.92 -20.93 -19.27
#